data_AF-A0A5C4RRD5-F1
#
_entry.id   AF-A0A5C4RRD5-F1
#
_cell.length_a   1.000
_cell.length_b   1.000
_cell.length_c   1.000
_cell.angle_alpha   90.00
_cell.angle_beta   90.00
_cell.angle_gamma   90.00
#
_symmetry.space_group_name_H-M   'P 1'
#
loop_
_entity.id
_entity.type
_entity.pdbx_description
1 polymer ?
#
loop_
_entity_poly.entity_id
_entity_poly.type
_entity_poly.pdbx_seq_one_letter_code
_entity_poly.pdbx_strand_id
1 'polypeptide(L)'
;MTLSTRVPLLFALSLLLAAGPALAHPDGDRVERRLDHRGDRIEHRLDRRGDRVDHRLDHRADLAATHGRYARAERLDDRGDRIDHRLDHRGERIDHRLDRRGARYNRWH
;
A
#
# COMPACT_ATOMS: atom_id res chain seq x y z
N MET A 1 -22.95 -27.09 74.66
CA MET A 1 -24.21 -26.78 73.97
C MET A 1 -24.33 -25.27 73.85
N THR A 2 -24.04 -24.68 72.68
CA THR A 2 -24.55 -23.37 72.24
C THR A 2 -24.26 -23.18 70.73
N LEU A 3 -25.29 -23.41 69.92
CA LEU A 3 -25.69 -22.74 68.65
C LEU A 3 -24.58 -22.05 67.82
N SER A 4 -24.19 -22.55 66.65
CA SER A 4 -24.87 -22.51 65.32
C SER A 4 -25.07 -21.13 64.69
N THR A 5 -24.63 -21.03 63.43
CA THR A 5 -24.95 -20.04 62.37
C THR A 5 -24.43 -18.62 62.51
N ARG A 6 -23.43 -18.26 61.67
CA ARG A 6 -23.43 -17.04 60.81
C ARG A 6 -22.56 -17.27 59.58
N VAL A 7 -23.18 -17.65 58.45
CA VAL A 7 -22.58 -17.59 57.11
C VAL A 7 -22.76 -16.15 56.60
N PRO A 8 -21.70 -15.37 56.33
CA PRO A 8 -21.85 -14.12 55.61
C PRO A 8 -21.77 -14.40 54.11
N LEU A 9 -22.93 -14.33 53.48
CA LEU A 9 -23.14 -14.40 52.05
C LEU A 9 -23.08 -12.97 51.51
N LEU A 10 -21.92 -12.50 51.03
CA LEU A 10 -21.84 -11.26 50.23
C LEU A 10 -20.66 -11.33 49.24
N PHE A 11 -21.01 -11.24 47.95
CA PHE A 11 -20.31 -10.55 46.85
C PHE A 11 -18.77 -10.63 46.82
N ALA A 12 -18.10 -11.17 45.80
CA ALA A 12 -18.32 -10.84 44.41
C ALA A 12 -17.65 -11.86 43.50
N LEU A 13 -18.45 -12.37 42.56
CA LEU A 13 -18.09 -12.81 41.23
C LEU A 13 -16.87 -12.05 40.68
N SER A 14 -15.67 -12.58 40.91
CA SER A 14 -14.41 -12.07 40.34
C SER A 14 -14.08 -12.87 39.09
N LEU A 15 -15.07 -13.01 38.22
CA LEU A 15 -14.90 -13.54 36.87
C LEU A 15 -15.43 -12.48 35.92
N LEU A 16 -14.57 -11.52 35.56
CA LEU A 16 -14.70 -10.90 34.25
C LEU A 16 -13.31 -10.63 33.69
N LEU A 17 -12.85 -11.67 32.99
CA LEU A 17 -11.99 -11.61 31.83
C LEU A 17 -12.31 -10.36 30.98
N ALA A 18 -11.59 -9.26 31.21
CA ALA A 18 -11.58 -8.10 30.32
C ALA A 18 -10.19 -7.98 29.69
N ALA A 19 -9.80 -9.03 28.97
CA ALA A 19 -8.88 -8.88 27.86
C ALA A 19 -9.68 -8.20 26.72
N GLY A 20 -9.50 -6.90 26.55
CA GLY A 20 -10.12 -6.08 25.51
C GLY A 20 -9.12 -5.03 25.01
N PRO A 21 -9.13 -4.71 23.71
CA PRO A 21 -7.95 -4.77 22.86
C PRO A 21 -7.05 -3.53 22.96
N ALA A 22 -5.79 -3.72 22.60
CA ALA A 22 -4.82 -2.67 22.34
C ALA A 22 -5.48 -1.53 21.55
N LEU A 23 -5.53 -0.37 22.17
CA LEU A 23 -5.99 0.87 21.56
C LEU A 23 -5.04 1.19 20.41
N ALA A 24 -5.52 1.13 19.17
CA ALA A 24 -4.83 1.73 18.05
C ALA A 24 -4.64 3.22 18.37
N HIS A 25 -3.38 3.63 18.57
CA HIS A 25 -3.05 5.01 18.93
C HIS A 25 -3.40 5.97 17.79
N PRO A 26 -3.94 7.18 18.05
CA PRO A 26 -4.28 8.17 17.03
C PRO A 26 -3.09 8.64 16.17
N ASP A 27 -1.86 8.41 16.64
CA ASP A 27 -0.64 8.65 15.87
C ASP A 27 -0.47 7.62 14.73
N GLY A 28 -0.92 6.37 14.97
CA GLY A 28 -1.13 5.25 14.03
C GLY A 28 -1.71 5.73 12.70
N ASP A 29 -2.97 6.16 12.80
CA ASP A 29 -3.79 6.57 11.67
C ASP A 29 -3.22 7.78 10.91
N ARG A 30 -2.52 8.68 11.61
CA ARG A 30 -1.92 9.86 10.96
C ARG A 30 -0.71 9.49 10.11
N VAL A 31 0.09 8.52 10.55
CA VAL A 31 1.24 8.04 9.78
C VAL A 31 0.77 7.19 8.61
N GLU A 32 -0.20 6.30 8.79
CA GLU A 32 -0.80 5.51 7.71
C GLU A 32 -1.30 6.42 6.58
N ARG A 33 -2.17 7.40 6.91
CA ARG A 33 -2.65 8.38 5.94
C ARG A 33 -1.52 9.12 5.22
N ARG A 34 -0.42 9.46 5.91
CA ARG A 34 0.73 10.13 5.28
C ARG A 34 1.49 9.22 4.33
N LEU A 35 1.54 7.91 4.61
CA LEU A 35 2.17 6.94 3.73
C LEU A 35 1.31 6.69 2.50
N ASP A 36 -0.01 6.58 2.65
CA ASP A 36 -0.97 6.44 1.54
C ASP A 36 -0.88 7.62 0.58
N HIS A 37 -1.03 8.85 1.10
CA HIS A 37 -0.92 10.06 0.27
C HIS A 37 0.45 10.19 -0.41
N ARG A 38 1.49 9.57 0.17
CA ARG A 38 2.80 9.53 -0.47
C ARG A 38 2.84 8.48 -1.59
N GLY A 39 2.21 7.32 -1.38
CA GLY A 39 1.99 6.28 -2.40
C GLY A 39 1.30 6.85 -3.62
N ASP A 40 0.09 7.42 -3.42
CA ASP A 40 -0.73 7.99 -4.49
C ASP A 40 0.04 9.01 -5.34
N ARG A 41 0.82 9.88 -4.68
CA ARG A 41 1.64 10.89 -5.37
C ARG A 41 2.75 10.30 -6.20
N ILE A 42 3.31 9.17 -5.77
CA ILE A 42 4.35 8.47 -6.51
C ILE A 42 3.73 7.74 -7.69
N GLU A 43 2.62 7.03 -7.49
CA GLU A 43 1.85 6.33 -8.53
C GLU A 43 1.47 7.31 -9.64
N HIS A 44 0.78 8.40 -9.30
CA HIS A 44 0.42 9.46 -10.26
C HIS A 44 1.61 10.08 -11.00
N ARG A 45 2.82 10.00 -10.43
CA ARG A 45 4.04 10.50 -11.09
C ARG A 45 4.63 9.45 -12.04
N LEU A 46 4.50 8.17 -11.70
CA LEU A 46 4.90 7.06 -12.56
C LEU A 46 3.96 6.95 -13.75
N ASP A 47 2.64 7.03 -13.55
CA ASP A 47 1.64 6.96 -14.63
C ASP A 47 1.87 8.10 -15.64
N ARG A 48 1.89 9.34 -15.15
CA ARG A 48 2.21 10.51 -15.98
C ARG A 48 3.57 10.43 -16.67
N ARG A 49 4.48 9.57 -16.19
CA ARG A 49 5.74 9.32 -16.86
C ARG A 49 5.60 8.23 -17.92
N GLY A 50 4.84 7.17 -17.67
CA GLY A 50 4.42 6.17 -18.66
C GLY A 50 3.75 6.85 -19.85
N ASP A 51 2.65 7.57 -19.62
CA ASP A 51 1.89 8.27 -20.66
C ASP A 51 2.77 9.15 -21.57
N ARG A 52 3.74 9.86 -20.97
CA ARG A 52 4.66 10.72 -21.72
C ARG A 52 5.68 9.94 -22.55
N VAL A 53 6.08 8.76 -22.10
CA VAL A 53 6.94 7.87 -22.85
C VAL A 53 6.14 7.25 -23.99
N ASP A 54 4.94 6.74 -23.73
CA ASP A 54 4.10 6.05 -24.71
C ASP A 54 3.75 6.99 -25.85
N HIS A 55 3.20 8.16 -25.54
CA HIS A 55 2.94 9.18 -26.56
C HIS A 55 4.15 9.53 -27.43
N ARG A 56 5.37 9.48 -26.87
CA ARG A 56 6.59 9.75 -27.64
C ARG A 56 7.01 8.57 -28.50
N LEU A 57 6.78 7.35 -28.03
CA LEU A 57 7.13 6.13 -28.75
C LEU A 57 6.11 5.87 -29.86
N ASP A 58 4.82 5.96 -29.57
CA ASP A 58 3.72 5.84 -30.53
C ASP A 58 3.91 6.82 -31.68
N HIS A 59 4.12 8.11 -31.37
CA HIS A 59 4.34 9.11 -32.41
C HIS A 59 5.56 8.79 -33.29
N ARG A 60 6.62 8.21 -32.72
CA ARG A 60 7.80 7.79 -33.50
C ARG A 60 7.54 6.53 -34.29
N ALA A 61 6.74 5.60 -33.77
CA ALA A 61 6.34 4.37 -34.44
C ALA A 61 5.46 4.71 -35.64
N ASP A 62 4.46 5.58 -35.46
CA ASP A 62 3.59 6.10 -36.51
C ASP A 62 4.38 6.77 -37.64
N LEU A 63 5.33 7.64 -37.29
CA LEU A 63 6.22 8.27 -38.26
C LEU A 63 7.06 7.23 -38.99
N ALA A 64 7.60 6.24 -38.28
CA ALA A 64 8.37 5.16 -38.90
C ALA A 64 7.51 4.34 -39.87
N ALA A 65 6.29 3.98 -39.48
CA ALA A 65 5.33 3.23 -40.29
C ALA A 65 4.92 4.02 -41.55
N THR A 66 4.65 5.32 -41.40
CA THR A 66 4.32 6.22 -42.53
C THR A 66 5.45 6.28 -43.56
N HIS A 67 6.71 6.14 -43.13
CA HIS A 67 7.87 6.05 -44.03
C HIS A 67 8.18 4.61 -44.50
N GLY A 68 7.28 3.65 -44.29
CA GLY A 68 7.45 2.24 -44.66
C GLY A 68 8.47 1.48 -43.80
N ARG A 69 8.91 2.05 -42.68
CA ARG A 69 9.89 1.45 -41.77
C ARG A 69 9.22 0.63 -40.68
N TYR A 70 8.40 -0.35 -41.07
CA TYR A 70 7.59 -1.15 -40.14
C TYR A 70 8.42 -1.87 -39.06
N ALA A 71 9.55 -2.48 -39.42
CA ALA A 71 10.45 -3.12 -38.44
C ALA A 71 11.04 -2.14 -37.40
N ARG A 72 11.09 -0.84 -37.72
CA ARG A 72 11.49 0.18 -36.75
C ARG A 72 10.32 0.59 -35.86
N ALA A 73 9.10 0.65 -36.41
CA ALA A 73 7.89 0.91 -35.64
C ALA A 73 7.69 -0.19 -34.59
N GLU A 74 7.73 -1.46 -35.00
CA GLU A 74 7.62 -2.61 -34.09
C GLU A 74 8.67 -2.59 -32.96
N ARG A 75 9.92 -2.25 -33.26
CA ARG A 75 10.97 -2.10 -32.22
C ARG A 75 10.72 -0.94 -31.26
N LEU A 76 9.97 0.08 -31.68
CA LEU A 76 9.60 1.20 -30.81
C LEU A 76 8.45 0.81 -29.90
N ASP A 77 7.50 0.02 -30.42
CA ASP A 77 6.38 -0.54 -29.65
C ASP A 77 6.91 -1.52 -28.60
N ASP A 78 7.75 -2.49 -28.99
CA ASP A 78 8.45 -3.41 -28.07
C ASP A 78 9.23 -2.67 -26.97
N ARG A 79 9.72 -1.47 -27.30
CA ARG A 79 10.45 -0.64 -26.35
C ARG A 79 9.49 0.05 -25.37
N GLY A 80 8.29 0.41 -25.79
CA GLY A 80 7.21 0.90 -24.95
C GLY A 80 6.88 -0.13 -23.88
N ASP A 81 6.50 -1.34 -24.30
CA ASP A 81 6.14 -2.44 -23.41
C ASP A 81 7.22 -2.71 -22.34
N ARG A 82 8.51 -2.70 -22.73
CA ARG A 82 9.62 -2.89 -21.79
C ARG A 82 9.74 -1.76 -20.77
N ILE A 83 9.41 -0.53 -21.17
CA ILE A 83 9.43 0.61 -20.26
C ILE A 83 8.25 0.53 -19.30
N ASP A 84 7.07 0.15 -19.78
CA ASP A 84 5.87 -0.01 -18.95
C ASP A 84 6.07 -1.07 -17.89
N HIS A 85 6.50 -2.27 -18.26
CA HIS A 85 6.86 -3.32 -17.30
C HIS A 85 7.88 -2.83 -16.26
N ARG A 86 8.85 -1.99 -16.67
CA ARG A 86 9.84 -1.45 -15.74
C ARG A 86 9.24 -0.38 -14.81
N LEU A 87 8.25 0.38 -15.25
CA LEU A 87 7.55 1.36 -14.43
C LEU A 87 6.61 0.66 -13.44
N ASP A 88 5.91 -0.39 -13.87
CA ASP A 88 5.05 -1.22 -13.02
C ASP A 88 5.86 -1.86 -11.89
N HIS A 89 6.94 -2.57 -12.23
CA HIS A 89 7.83 -3.15 -11.22
C HIS A 89 8.46 -2.10 -10.29
N ARG A 90 8.61 -0.87 -10.77
CA ARG A 90 9.07 0.22 -9.91
C ARG A 90 7.96 0.66 -8.95
N GLY A 91 6.70 0.73 -9.40
CA GLY A 91 5.53 0.97 -8.57
C GLY A 91 5.42 -0.06 -7.46
N GLU A 92 5.35 -1.34 -7.81
CA GLU A 92 5.25 -2.47 -6.87
C GLU A 92 6.33 -2.42 -5.78
N ARG A 93 7.58 -2.13 -6.18
CA ARG A 93 8.70 -2.05 -5.22
C ARG A 93 8.55 -0.88 -4.24
N ILE A 94 7.92 0.20 -4.66
CA ILE A 94 7.66 1.34 -3.81
C ILE A 94 6.50 1.02 -2.86
N ASP A 95 5.44 0.41 -3.36
CA ASP A 95 4.29 -0.01 -2.55
C ASP A 95 4.72 -0.97 -1.44
N HIS A 96 5.44 -2.03 -1.80
CA HIS A 96 6.03 -2.95 -0.83
C HIS A 96 6.96 -2.28 0.20
N ARG A 97 7.58 -1.15 -0.15
CA ARG A 97 8.41 -0.38 0.79
C ARG A 97 7.56 0.47 1.71
N LEU A 98 6.46 1.04 1.22
CA LEU A 98 5.50 1.82 2.00
C LEU A 98 4.73 0.90 2.95
N ASP A 99 4.26 -0.26 2.49
CA ASP A 99 3.59 -1.27 3.32
C ASP A 99 4.47 -1.72 4.47
N ARG A 100 5.72 -2.10 4.18
CA ARG A 100 6.70 -2.48 5.22
C ARG A 100 6.94 -1.34 6.20
N ARG A 101 6.82 -0.09 5.76
CA ARG A 101 6.98 1.06 6.64
C ARG A 101 5.75 1.28 7.53
N GLY A 102 4.54 1.13 6.99
CA GLY A 102 3.29 1.17 7.75
C GLY A 102 3.22 0.04 8.76
N ALA A 103 3.46 -1.20 8.33
CA ALA A 103 3.50 -2.38 9.20
C ALA A 103 4.52 -2.28 10.33
N ARG A 104 5.69 -1.65 10.09
CA ARG A 104 6.66 -1.37 11.17
C ARG A 104 6.08 -0.38 12.17
N TYR A 105 5.38 0.65 11.72
CA TYR A 105 4.79 1.63 12.61
C TYR A 105 3.68 1.02 13.47
N ASN A 106 2.78 0.25 12.85
CA ASN A 106 1.66 -0.44 13.52
C ASN A 106 2.09 -1.54 14.50
N ARG A 107 3.36 -1.97 14.46
CA ARG A 107 3.92 -2.97 15.39
C ARG A 107 4.38 -2.35 16.72
N TRP A 108 4.77 -1.07 16.74
CA TRP A 108 5.36 -0.42 17.91
C TRP A 108 4.38 0.53 18.63
N HIS A 109 3.16 0.68 18.12
CA HIS A 109 2.12 1.59 18.62
C HIS A 109 0.78 0.87 18.74
#